data_AF-N1UM64-F1
#
_entry.id   AF-N1UM64-F1
#
_cell.length_a   1.000
_cell.length_b   1.000
_cell.length_c   1.000
_cell.angle_alpha   90.00
_cell.angle_beta   90.00
_cell.angle_gamma   90.00
#
_symmetry.space_group_name_H-M   'P 1'
#
loop_
_entity.id
_entity.type
_entity.pdbx_description
1 polymer ?
#
loop_
_entity_poly.entity_id
_entity_poly.type
_entity_poly.pdbx_seq_one_letter_code
_entity_poly.pdbx_strand_id
1 'polypeptide(L)'
;MSYNNTLSRMWDRTTPRDGLLLQTEFQRLLDNDAFLKSGIDTNTSSITTLTNLINSLLIPIGGIVEDNFDQLAGSNFVYANAQSISRVSFGMLWNLVKRSITGIVPATDRINCTNHGCIEGQLVKFSFTGGGVSALVNYYVRNPTTNDFQISSTATGSILDLTSSQTGEMIINVEYGFGDGSTTYNVPDRRGIFVTRRRGTTELE
;
A
#
# COMPACT_ATOMS: atom_id res chain seq x y z
N MET A 1 28.28 -16.40 19.55
CA MET A 1 28.58 -17.13 20.80
C MET A 1 27.27 -17.30 21.55
N SER A 2 26.96 -18.49 22.06
CA SER A 2 25.74 -18.72 22.84
C SER A 2 25.87 -18.10 24.23
N TYR A 3 24.77 -17.61 24.80
CA TYR A 3 24.75 -17.14 26.19
C TYR A 3 25.04 -18.31 27.14
N ASN A 4 25.96 -18.11 28.08
CA ASN A 4 26.29 -19.10 29.11
C ASN A 4 25.75 -18.63 30.46
N ASN A 5 24.86 -19.41 31.06
CA ASN A 5 24.24 -19.10 32.35
C ASN A 5 24.93 -19.78 33.54
N THR A 6 26.17 -20.24 33.36
CA THR A 6 26.88 -21.00 34.38
C THR A 6 28.34 -20.56 34.46
N LEU A 7 28.89 -20.57 35.67
CA LEU A 7 30.32 -20.35 35.88
C LEU A 7 31.11 -21.50 35.25
N SER A 8 32.17 -21.17 34.53
CA SER A 8 33.09 -22.17 33.95
C SER A 8 34.00 -22.81 34.99
N ARG A 9 34.06 -22.24 36.21
CA ARG A 9 34.88 -22.70 37.33
C ARG A 9 34.25 -22.26 38.65
N MET A 10 34.43 -23.09 39.69
CA MET A 10 34.13 -22.77 41.08
C MET A 10 35.43 -22.50 41.85
N TRP A 11 35.41 -21.50 42.73
CA TRP A 11 36.45 -21.22 43.70
C TRP A 11 35.93 -21.46 45.11
N ASP A 12 36.67 -22.21 45.91
CA ASP A 12 36.30 -22.55 47.28
C ASP A 12 37.53 -22.48 48.20
N ARG A 13 37.36 -22.87 49.46
CA ARG A 13 38.45 -22.89 50.45
C ARG A 13 39.60 -23.83 50.09
N THR A 14 39.38 -24.76 49.15
CA THR A 14 40.40 -25.69 48.66
C THR A 14 41.18 -25.12 47.48
N THR A 15 40.69 -24.03 46.86
CA THR A 15 41.44 -23.31 45.83
C THR A 15 42.56 -22.45 46.42
N PRO A 16 43.68 -22.24 45.68
CA PRO A 16 44.80 -21.44 46.17
C PRO A 16 44.37 -20.06 46.66
N ARG A 17 44.86 -19.66 47.84
CA ARG A 17 44.57 -18.38 48.51
C ARG A 17 43.12 -18.20 49.01
N ASP A 18 42.40 -19.29 49.27
CA ASP A 18 41.01 -19.25 49.77
C ASP A 18 40.09 -18.42 48.86
N GLY A 19 39.78 -18.98 47.70
CA GLY A 19 39.12 -18.27 46.59
C GLY A 19 37.65 -17.90 46.81
N LEU A 20 37.14 -17.94 48.05
CA LEU A 20 35.73 -17.62 48.37
C LEU A 20 35.30 -16.20 47.96
N LEU A 21 36.21 -15.21 48.05
CA LEU A 21 35.92 -13.85 47.61
C LEU A 21 35.74 -13.79 46.09
N LEU A 22 36.58 -14.51 45.33
CA LEU A 22 36.46 -14.61 43.88
C LEU A 22 35.16 -15.28 43.48
N GLN A 23 34.81 -16.39 44.15
CA GLN A 23 33.54 -17.08 43.93
C GLN A 23 32.34 -16.17 44.11
N THR A 24 32.35 -15.35 45.16
CA THR A 24 31.25 -14.43 45.48
C THR A 24 31.10 -13.36 44.39
N GLU A 25 32.20 -12.77 43.94
CA GLU A 25 32.16 -11.71 42.93
C GLU A 25 31.77 -12.25 41.54
N PHE A 26 32.31 -13.40 41.13
CA PHE A 26 31.92 -14.01 39.86
C PHE A 26 30.46 -14.46 39.85
N GLN A 27 29.93 -14.94 40.98
CA GLN A 27 28.50 -15.24 41.09
C GLN A 27 27.65 -13.97 40.93
N ARG A 28 28.04 -12.86 41.58
CA ARG A 28 27.34 -11.57 41.46
C ARG A 28 27.31 -11.07 40.01
N LEU A 29 28.42 -11.22 39.28
CA LEU A 29 28.50 -10.88 37.86
C LEU A 29 27.60 -11.79 37.01
N LEU A 30 27.62 -13.10 37.24
CA LEU A 30 26.75 -14.04 36.55
C LEU A 30 25.26 -13.72 36.76
N ASP A 31 24.87 -13.41 38.01
CA ASP A 31 23.49 -13.05 38.33
C ASP A 31 23.08 -11.75 37.63
N ASN A 32 23.99 -10.77 37.54
CA ASN A 32 23.75 -9.52 36.82
C ASN A 32 23.60 -9.75 35.31
N ASP A 33 24.48 -10.56 34.72
CA ASP A 33 24.43 -10.93 33.30
C ASP A 33 23.13 -11.69 32.97
N ALA A 34 22.71 -12.60 33.87
CA ALA A 34 21.45 -13.33 33.74
C ALA A 34 20.22 -12.41 33.80
N PHE A 35 20.23 -11.44 34.70
CA PHE A 35 19.18 -10.42 34.78
C PHE A 35 19.10 -9.59 33.49
N LEU A 36 20.24 -9.11 33.00
CA LEU A 36 20.30 -8.32 31.75
C LEU A 36 19.85 -9.15 30.54
N LYS A 37 20.27 -10.42 30.46
CA LYS A 37 19.87 -11.33 29.39
C LYS A 37 18.36 -11.57 29.38
N SER A 38 17.77 -11.80 30.55
CA SER A 38 16.31 -11.96 30.70
C SER A 38 15.54 -10.72 30.23
N GLY A 39 16.03 -9.52 30.58
CA GLY A 39 15.47 -8.26 30.09
C GLY A 39 15.55 -8.11 28.57
N ILE A 40 16.70 -8.45 27.98
CA ILE A 40 16.90 -8.43 26.52
C ILE A 40 15.94 -9.41 25.83
N ASP A 41 15.83 -10.65 26.32
CA ASP A 41 14.96 -11.66 25.72
C ASP A 41 13.48 -11.26 25.77
N THR A 42 13.07 -10.66 26.89
CA THR A 42 11.71 -10.11 27.06
C THR A 42 11.45 -8.99 26.07
N ASN A 43 12.39 -8.06 25.92
CA ASN A 43 12.28 -6.96 24.96
C ASN A 43 12.27 -7.47 23.52
N THR A 44 13.14 -8.42 23.15
CA THR A 44 13.16 -9.03 21.81
C THR A 44 11.84 -9.72 21.49
N SER A 45 11.26 -10.43 22.44
CA SER A 45 9.96 -11.09 22.27
C SER A 45 8.82 -10.08 22.11
N SER A 46 8.86 -8.99 22.90
CA SER A 46 7.88 -7.91 22.83
C SER A 46 7.96 -7.17 21.49
N ILE A 47 9.17 -6.84 21.02
CA ILE A 47 9.42 -6.23 19.71
C ILE A 47 8.91 -7.14 18.60
N THR A 48 9.25 -8.44 18.63
CA THR A 48 8.80 -9.41 17.62
C THR A 48 7.28 -9.49 17.55
N THR A 49 6.61 -9.51 18.71
CA THR A 49 5.14 -9.54 18.81
C THR A 49 4.53 -8.27 18.24
N LEU A 50 5.07 -7.10 18.58
CA LEU A 50 4.62 -5.81 18.04
C LEU A 50 4.83 -5.73 16.53
N THR A 51 5.98 -6.17 16.02
CA THR A 51 6.24 -6.22 14.56
C THR A 51 5.24 -7.11 13.84
N ASN A 52 4.94 -8.30 14.38
CA ASN A 52 3.95 -9.21 13.80
C ASN A 52 2.54 -8.60 13.83
N LEU A 53 2.16 -7.96 14.94
CA LEU A 53 0.88 -7.27 15.06
C LEU A 53 0.76 -6.14 14.03
N ILE A 54 1.77 -5.27 13.92
CA ILE A 54 1.81 -4.19 12.94
C ILE A 54 1.66 -4.76 11.53
N ASN A 55 2.42 -5.81 11.18
CA ASN A 55 2.34 -6.44 9.86
C ASN A 55 0.96 -7.04 9.57
N SER A 56 0.28 -7.59 10.58
CA SER A 56 -1.08 -8.13 10.43
C SER A 56 -2.15 -7.05 10.24
N LEU A 57 -1.84 -5.80 10.61
CA LEU A 57 -2.76 -4.65 10.54
C LEU A 57 -2.50 -3.75 9.32
N LEU A 58 -1.51 -4.08 8.46
CA LEU A 58 -1.21 -3.28 7.27
C LEU A 58 -2.32 -3.44 6.23
N ILE A 59 -3.20 -2.43 6.16
CA ILE A 59 -4.11 -2.27 5.03
C ILE A 59 -3.30 -1.72 3.85
N PRO A 60 -3.23 -2.42 2.70
CA PRO A 60 -2.52 -1.93 1.53
C PRO A 60 -3.03 -0.57 1.06
N ILE A 61 -2.18 0.23 0.41
CA ILE A 61 -2.60 1.50 -0.18
C ILE A 61 -3.72 1.25 -1.21
N GLY A 62 -4.82 2.00 -1.09
CA GLY A 62 -6.02 1.80 -1.90
C GLY A 62 -6.94 0.68 -1.40
N GLY A 63 -6.57 -0.01 -0.32
CA GLY A 63 -7.44 -0.94 0.39
C GLY A 63 -8.65 -0.22 0.97
N ILE A 64 -9.78 -0.93 1.00
CA ILE A 64 -11.04 -0.46 1.57
C ILE A 64 -11.29 -1.25 2.85
N VAL A 65 -11.63 -0.56 3.92
CA VAL A 65 -11.95 -1.14 5.24
C VAL A 65 -13.24 -0.53 5.76
N GLU A 66 -14.02 -1.33 6.51
CA GLU A 66 -15.21 -0.87 7.21
C GLU A 66 -14.81 -0.25 8.56
N ASP A 67 -15.36 0.93 8.87
CA ASP A 67 -15.09 1.66 10.11
C ASP A 67 -16.39 2.04 10.81
N ASN A 68 -16.99 1.07 11.49
CA ASN A 68 -18.30 1.23 12.12
C ASN A 68 -18.31 2.17 13.33
N PHE A 69 -17.14 2.44 13.90
CA PHE A 69 -16.98 3.27 15.09
C PHE A 69 -16.22 4.57 14.80
N ASP A 70 -15.94 4.88 13.52
CA ASP A 70 -15.21 6.08 13.09
C ASP A 70 -13.89 6.27 13.86
N GLN A 71 -13.09 5.20 13.91
CA GLN A 71 -11.82 5.16 14.66
C GLN A 71 -10.60 5.34 13.74
N LEU A 72 -10.77 5.30 12.42
CA LEU A 72 -9.66 5.42 11.49
C LEU A 72 -9.15 6.86 11.42
N ALA A 73 -7.83 7.01 11.40
CA ALA A 73 -7.18 8.31 11.28
C ALA A 73 -7.43 8.92 9.89
N GLY A 74 -8.12 10.07 9.85
CA GLY A 74 -8.43 10.79 8.61
C GLY A 74 -7.22 11.26 7.79
N SER A 75 -6.01 11.19 8.35
CA SER A 75 -4.76 11.42 7.60
C SER A 75 -4.42 10.28 6.63
N ASN A 76 -4.86 9.06 6.95
CA ASN A 76 -4.53 7.85 6.20
C ASN A 76 -5.76 7.26 5.49
N PHE A 77 -6.95 7.59 5.97
CA PHE A 77 -8.21 7.07 5.48
C PHE A 77 -9.15 8.20 5.08
N VAL A 78 -9.96 7.92 4.06
CA VAL A 78 -10.98 8.84 3.57
C VAL A 78 -12.19 8.04 3.13
N TYR A 79 -13.38 8.61 3.31
CA TYR A 79 -14.62 7.97 2.87
C TYR A 79 -14.64 7.79 1.35
N ALA A 80 -14.89 6.57 0.89
CA ALA A 80 -15.08 6.24 -0.52
C ALA A 80 -16.52 6.56 -0.96
N ASN A 81 -16.84 7.84 -1.14
CA ASN A 81 -18.18 8.36 -1.42
C ASN A 81 -18.23 9.24 -2.68
N ALA A 82 -17.36 8.98 -3.67
CA ALA A 82 -17.16 9.80 -4.87
C ALA A 82 -16.58 11.22 -4.65
N GLN A 83 -16.17 11.57 -3.42
CA GLN A 83 -15.58 12.88 -3.17
C GLN A 83 -14.25 13.10 -3.92
N SER A 84 -13.91 14.37 -4.13
CA SER A 84 -12.60 14.77 -4.62
C SER A 84 -11.63 14.95 -3.45
N ILE A 85 -10.44 14.36 -3.53
CA ILE A 85 -9.41 14.42 -2.49
C ILE A 85 -8.10 14.99 -3.03
N SER A 86 -7.26 15.53 -2.16
CA SER A 86 -5.99 16.18 -2.51
C SER A 86 -4.96 15.17 -3.05
N ARG A 87 -4.36 15.48 -4.22
CA ARG A 87 -3.21 14.74 -4.77
C ARG A 87 -1.95 14.89 -3.93
N VAL A 88 -1.85 15.94 -3.13
CA VAL A 88 -0.70 16.16 -2.22
C VAL A 88 -0.86 15.31 -0.98
N SER A 89 -2.01 15.40 -0.30
CA SER A 89 -2.26 14.68 0.95
C SER A 89 -2.32 13.16 0.72
N PHE A 90 -2.86 12.71 -0.41
CA PHE A 90 -2.98 11.29 -0.75
C PHE A 90 -2.12 10.90 -1.97
N GLY A 91 -0.94 11.50 -2.11
CA GLY A 91 -0.08 11.34 -3.29
C GLY A 91 0.39 9.91 -3.57
N MET A 92 0.55 9.07 -2.54
CA MET A 92 0.91 7.67 -2.74
C MET A 92 -0.20 6.89 -3.46
N LEU A 93 -1.47 7.11 -3.06
CA LEU A 93 -2.61 6.49 -3.72
C LEU A 93 -2.76 7.04 -5.14
N TRP A 94 -2.58 8.35 -5.34
CA TRP A 94 -2.58 8.94 -6.68
C TRP A 94 -1.54 8.27 -7.60
N ASN A 95 -0.30 8.11 -7.14
CA ASN A 95 0.77 7.45 -7.90
C ASN A 95 0.49 5.97 -8.21
N LEU A 96 -0.28 5.28 -7.36
CA LEU A 96 -0.70 3.91 -7.63
C LEU A 96 -1.71 3.83 -8.77
N VAL A 97 -2.64 4.78 -8.84
CA VAL A 97 -3.77 4.78 -9.78
C VAL A 97 -3.41 5.42 -11.13
N LYS A 98 -2.54 6.42 -11.15
CA LYS A 98 -2.19 7.18 -12.36
C LYS A 98 -0.95 6.63 -13.07
N ARG A 99 -0.87 6.86 -14.38
CA ARG A 99 0.30 6.63 -15.22
C ARG A 99 0.54 7.86 -16.10
N SER A 100 1.79 8.07 -16.49
CA SER A 100 2.18 9.20 -17.34
C SER A 100 2.37 8.72 -18.76
N ILE A 101 1.63 9.33 -19.68
CA ILE A 101 1.73 9.09 -21.12
C ILE A 101 2.80 10.02 -21.69
N THR A 102 3.82 9.43 -22.30
CA THR A 102 4.96 10.17 -22.86
C THR A 102 4.79 10.53 -24.33
N GLY A 103 3.82 9.92 -25.01
CA GLY A 103 3.50 10.20 -26.38
C GLY A 103 2.52 9.18 -26.97
N ILE A 104 1.98 9.52 -28.13
CA ILE A 104 1.27 8.57 -28.99
C ILE A 104 2.07 8.44 -30.29
N VAL A 105 2.09 7.25 -30.87
CA VAL A 105 2.72 6.93 -32.15
C VAL A 105 1.62 6.62 -33.17
N PRO A 106 1.10 7.63 -33.89
CA PRO A 106 0.00 7.48 -34.85
C PRO A 106 0.19 6.37 -35.88
N ALA A 107 1.42 6.24 -36.41
CA ALA A 107 1.72 5.24 -37.44
C ALA A 107 1.49 3.77 -37.01
N THR A 108 1.34 3.52 -35.70
CA THR A 108 1.15 2.18 -35.13
C THR A 108 0.00 2.14 -34.11
N ASP A 109 -0.72 3.24 -33.93
CA ASP A 109 -1.77 3.40 -32.92
C ASP A 109 -1.33 3.06 -31.48
N ARG A 110 -0.04 3.22 -31.17
CA ARG A 110 0.52 2.86 -29.86
C ARG A 110 0.62 4.08 -28.95
N ILE A 111 0.22 3.87 -27.70
CA ILE A 111 0.34 4.83 -26.61
C ILE A 111 1.56 4.45 -25.78
N ASN A 112 2.54 5.35 -25.69
CA ASN A 112 3.76 5.12 -24.93
C ASN A 112 3.53 5.43 -23.45
N CYS A 113 3.76 4.43 -22.61
CA CYS A 113 3.63 4.53 -21.17
C CYS A 113 4.54 3.49 -20.50
N THR A 114 5.73 3.90 -20.07
CA THR A 114 6.71 3.00 -19.47
C THR A 114 6.15 2.28 -18.23
N ASN A 115 6.35 0.96 -18.17
CA ASN A 115 6.00 0.13 -17.03
C ASN A 115 4.54 0.32 -16.55
N HIS A 116 3.61 0.43 -17.50
CA HIS A 116 2.20 0.76 -17.23
C HIS A 116 1.48 -0.34 -16.42
N GLY A 117 1.86 -1.60 -16.61
CA GLY A 117 1.30 -2.76 -15.91
C GLY A 117 -0.14 -3.11 -16.31
N CYS A 118 -0.59 -2.61 -17.47
CA CYS A 118 -1.93 -2.89 -17.97
C CYS A 118 -2.00 -4.26 -18.63
N ILE A 119 -3.16 -4.90 -18.52
CA ILE A 119 -3.46 -6.18 -19.17
C ILE A 119 -4.48 -6.01 -20.30
N GLU A 120 -4.54 -6.99 -21.19
CA GLU A 120 -5.50 -7.02 -22.30
C GLU A 120 -6.95 -6.90 -21.78
N GLY A 121 -7.72 -6.00 -22.39
CA GLY A 121 -9.12 -5.75 -22.03
C GLY A 121 -9.33 -4.90 -20.77
N GLN A 122 -8.26 -4.44 -20.12
CA GLN A 122 -8.38 -3.54 -18.97
C GLN A 122 -8.96 -2.18 -19.38
N LEU A 123 -9.86 -1.63 -18.56
CA LEU A 123 -10.38 -0.28 -18.74
C LEU A 123 -9.37 0.78 -18.29
N VAL A 124 -9.18 1.80 -19.12
CA VAL A 124 -8.36 2.98 -18.82
C VAL A 124 -9.08 4.25 -19.23
N LYS A 125 -8.66 5.38 -18.66
CA LYS A 125 -9.22 6.72 -18.93
C LYS A 125 -8.10 7.75 -19.01
N PHE A 126 -8.21 8.70 -19.93
CA PHE A 126 -7.18 9.72 -20.17
C PHE A 126 -7.62 11.11 -19.70
N SER A 127 -6.64 11.94 -19.33
CA SER A 127 -6.85 13.32 -18.89
C SER A 127 -6.95 14.32 -20.04
N PHE A 128 -6.69 13.90 -21.28
CA PHE A 128 -6.54 14.77 -22.44
C PHE A 128 -7.46 14.37 -23.60
N THR A 129 -7.74 15.34 -24.46
CA THR A 129 -8.46 15.16 -25.72
C THR A 129 -7.54 15.53 -26.87
N GLY A 130 -7.46 14.67 -27.89
CA GLY A 130 -6.59 14.85 -29.05
C GLY A 130 -6.10 13.52 -29.59
N GLY A 131 -5.63 13.50 -30.83
CA GLY A 131 -5.05 12.29 -31.46
C GLY A 131 -6.00 11.11 -31.52
N GLY A 132 -7.32 11.34 -31.62
CA GLY A 132 -8.35 10.28 -31.60
C GLY A 132 -8.86 9.90 -30.20
N VAL A 133 -8.24 10.41 -29.14
CA VAL A 133 -8.65 10.18 -27.75
C VAL A 133 -9.53 11.32 -27.25
N SER A 134 -10.57 10.99 -26.49
CA SER A 134 -11.42 11.92 -25.77
C SER A 134 -11.18 11.80 -24.27
N ALA A 135 -10.97 12.93 -23.60
CA ALA A 135 -10.78 12.96 -22.15
C ALA A 135 -11.98 12.36 -21.42
N LEU A 136 -11.71 11.72 -20.28
CA LEU A 136 -12.72 11.12 -19.39
C LEU A 136 -13.54 9.97 -19.96
N VAL A 137 -13.31 9.58 -21.22
CA VAL A 137 -13.91 8.41 -21.85
C VAL A 137 -13.13 7.15 -21.47
N ASN A 138 -13.87 6.06 -21.24
CA ASN A 138 -13.30 4.76 -20.95
C ASN A 138 -12.89 4.05 -22.24
N TYR A 139 -11.66 3.52 -22.26
CA TYR A 139 -11.11 2.74 -23.36
C TYR A 139 -10.63 1.38 -22.86
N TYR A 140 -10.65 0.38 -23.73
CA TYR A 140 -10.12 -0.95 -23.45
C TYR A 140 -8.69 -1.06 -23.97
N VAL A 141 -7.77 -1.50 -23.12
CA VAL A 141 -6.37 -1.79 -23.48
C VAL A 141 -6.32 -2.98 -24.42
N ARG A 142 -5.54 -2.85 -25.50
CA ARG A 142 -5.32 -3.86 -26.53
C ARG A 142 -3.83 -4.03 -26.79
N ASN A 143 -3.42 -5.26 -27.05
CA ASN A 143 -2.04 -5.65 -27.38
C ASN A 143 -0.96 -5.01 -26.49
N PRO A 144 -1.09 -5.04 -25.14
CA PRO A 144 -0.11 -4.41 -24.26
C PRO A 144 1.26 -5.09 -24.36
N THR A 145 2.31 -4.28 -24.30
CA THR A 145 3.67 -4.71 -24.00
C THR A 145 4.02 -4.26 -22.57
N THR A 146 5.31 -4.17 -22.23
CA THR A 146 5.74 -3.58 -20.96
C THR A 146 5.62 -2.06 -20.95
N ASN A 147 5.78 -1.41 -22.11
CA ASN A 147 6.00 0.04 -22.18
C ASN A 147 5.04 0.77 -23.12
N ASP A 148 4.15 0.04 -23.79
CA ASP A 148 3.17 0.62 -24.68
C ASP A 148 1.98 -0.33 -24.87
N PHE A 149 0.88 0.22 -25.36
CA PHE A 149 -0.32 -0.53 -25.66
C PHE A 149 -1.12 0.22 -26.73
N GLN A 150 -2.11 -0.45 -27.31
CA GLN A 150 -3.12 0.15 -28.18
C GLN A 150 -4.46 0.19 -27.42
N ILE A 151 -5.46 0.89 -27.95
CA ILE A 151 -6.77 0.98 -27.29
C ILE A 151 -7.93 0.71 -28.24
N SER A 152 -9.09 0.36 -27.68
CA SER A 152 -10.35 0.23 -28.40
C SER A 152 -11.49 0.88 -27.61
N SER A 153 -12.56 1.27 -28.31
CA SER A 153 -13.80 1.78 -27.70
C SER A 153 -14.69 0.67 -27.12
N THR A 154 -14.46 -0.59 -27.50
CA THR A 154 -15.22 -1.75 -26.99
C THR A 154 -14.27 -2.87 -26.55
N ALA A 155 -14.77 -3.79 -25.73
CA ALA A 155 -13.94 -4.82 -25.09
C ALA A 155 -13.16 -5.71 -26.07
N THR A 156 -13.76 -6.00 -27.22
CA THR A 156 -13.22 -6.85 -28.29
C THR A 156 -13.20 -6.15 -29.64
N GLY A 157 -13.28 -4.82 -29.64
CA GLY A 157 -13.36 -4.02 -30.87
C GLY A 157 -12.03 -3.90 -31.61
N SER A 158 -12.12 -3.28 -32.78
CA SER A 158 -10.95 -2.86 -33.56
C SER A 158 -10.10 -1.87 -32.77
N ILE A 159 -8.81 -1.82 -33.11
CA ILE A 159 -7.89 -0.79 -32.62
C ILE A 159 -8.44 0.58 -33.01
N LEU A 160 -8.40 1.53 -32.08
CA LEU A 160 -8.74 2.92 -32.30
C LEU A 160 -7.63 3.58 -33.13
N ASP A 161 -8.01 4.22 -34.23
CA ASP A 161 -7.10 5.00 -35.07
C ASP A 161 -6.65 6.27 -34.32
N LEU A 162 -5.34 6.37 -34.05
CA LEU A 162 -4.74 7.47 -33.33
C LEU A 162 -4.06 8.43 -34.31
N THR A 163 -4.45 9.70 -34.30
CA THR A 163 -4.14 10.62 -35.40
C THR A 163 -3.01 11.61 -35.10
N SER A 164 -2.63 11.79 -33.83
CA SER A 164 -1.56 12.69 -33.43
C SER A 164 -0.98 12.33 -32.06
N SER A 165 0.26 12.77 -31.80
CA SER A 165 0.90 12.57 -30.49
C SER A 165 0.19 13.38 -29.41
N GLN A 166 0.04 12.81 -28.21
CA GLN A 166 -0.46 13.47 -27.01
C GLN A 166 0.34 13.04 -25.78
N THR A 167 0.41 13.94 -24.80
CA THR A 167 1.03 13.69 -23.50
C THR A 167 0.05 14.03 -22.39
N GLY A 168 0.12 13.32 -21.27
CA GLY A 168 -0.72 13.60 -20.12
C GLY A 168 -0.78 12.44 -19.15
N GLU A 169 -1.89 12.33 -18.44
CA GLU A 169 -2.09 11.29 -17.44
C GLU A 169 -3.16 10.29 -17.87
N MET A 170 -2.99 9.06 -17.42
CA MET A 170 -3.93 7.96 -17.58
C MET A 170 -4.27 7.39 -16.21
N ILE A 171 -5.53 7.02 -16.00
CA ILE A 171 -5.98 6.25 -14.83
C ILE A 171 -6.20 4.79 -15.27
N ILE A 172 -5.63 3.85 -14.52
CA ILE A 172 -5.74 2.40 -14.78
C ILE A 172 -6.88 1.70 -14.00
N ASN A 173 -7.47 2.40 -13.01
CA ASN A 173 -8.68 1.97 -12.33
C ASN A 173 -9.74 3.05 -12.53
N VAL A 174 -10.64 2.83 -13.50
CA VAL A 174 -11.62 3.83 -13.96
C VAL A 174 -12.69 4.19 -12.94
N GLU A 175 -12.75 3.50 -11.80
CA GLU A 175 -13.56 3.92 -10.64
C GLU A 175 -13.04 5.23 -10.04
N TYR A 176 -11.75 5.55 -10.25
CA TYR A 176 -11.17 6.84 -9.90
C TYR A 176 -11.37 7.87 -11.01
N GLY A 177 -11.36 9.16 -10.63
CA GLY A 177 -11.48 10.28 -11.55
C GLY A 177 -10.31 11.26 -11.42
N PHE A 178 -10.13 12.11 -12.44
CA PHE A 178 -9.06 13.11 -12.45
C PHE A 178 -9.31 14.32 -11.55
N GLY A 179 -10.48 14.42 -10.89
CA GLY A 179 -10.82 15.55 -10.03
C GLY A 179 -10.94 16.84 -10.82
N ASP A 180 -10.33 17.90 -10.29
CA ASP A 180 -10.15 19.20 -10.97
C ASP A 180 -9.09 19.18 -12.08
N GLY A 181 -8.47 18.03 -12.35
CA GLY A 181 -7.42 17.87 -13.36
C GLY A 181 -6.03 18.37 -12.93
N SER A 182 -5.86 18.85 -11.70
CA SER A 182 -4.60 19.46 -11.25
C SER A 182 -4.24 19.13 -9.79
N THR A 183 -5.08 19.49 -8.83
CA THR A 183 -4.76 19.41 -7.40
C THR A 183 -5.51 18.29 -6.68
N THR A 184 -6.57 17.75 -7.30
CA THR A 184 -7.44 16.74 -6.70
C THR A 184 -7.69 15.56 -7.62
N TYR A 185 -8.26 14.48 -7.07
CA TYR A 185 -8.74 13.33 -7.81
C TYR A 185 -9.93 12.70 -7.09
N ASN A 186 -10.84 12.06 -7.83
CA ASN A 186 -12.04 11.46 -7.25
C ASN A 186 -11.76 10.04 -6.80
N VAL A 187 -12.22 9.69 -5.59
CA VAL A 187 -12.23 8.31 -5.10
C VAL A 187 -13.45 7.56 -5.62
N PRO A 188 -13.44 6.21 -5.64
CA PRO A 188 -14.61 5.42 -5.96
C PRO A 188 -15.80 5.72 -5.03
N ASP A 189 -17.02 5.51 -5.54
CA ASP A 189 -18.21 5.43 -4.69
C ASP A 189 -18.40 4.00 -4.21
N ARG A 190 -18.36 3.80 -2.90
CA ARG A 190 -18.57 2.51 -2.25
C ARG A 190 -19.74 2.56 -1.26
N ARG A 191 -20.55 3.62 -1.28
CA ARG A 191 -21.76 3.71 -0.47
C ARG A 191 -22.74 2.60 -0.86
N GLY A 192 -23.33 1.95 0.14
CA GLY A 192 -24.34 0.89 -0.07
C GLY A 192 -23.78 -0.48 -0.50
N ILE A 193 -22.46 -0.62 -0.72
CA ILE A 193 -21.83 -1.93 -0.97
C ILE A 193 -21.72 -2.73 0.33
N PHE A 194 -21.47 -2.05 1.44
CA PHE A 194 -21.52 -2.66 2.77
C PHE A 194 -22.92 -2.45 3.35
N VAL A 195 -23.55 -3.54 3.81
CA VAL A 195 -24.86 -3.48 4.46
C VAL A 195 -24.70 -2.82 5.82
N THR A 196 -24.95 -1.52 5.90
CA THR A 196 -25.29 -0.90 7.18
C THR A 196 -26.67 -1.41 7.58
N ARG A 197 -26.88 -1.76 8.85
CA ARG A 197 -28.22 -2.17 9.33
C ARG A 197 -29.22 -1.09 8.92
N ARG A 198 -30.11 -1.44 7.99
CA ARG A 198 -31.28 -0.66 7.62
C ARG A 198 -31.97 -0.26 8.92
N ARG A 199 -31.96 1.03 9.28
CA ARG A 199 -32.88 1.54 10.29
C ARG A 199 -34.27 1.30 9.70
N GLY A 200 -34.97 0.29 10.21
CA GLY A 200 -36.32 0.00 9.80
C GLY A 200 -37.18 1.22 10.07
N THR A 201 -37.58 1.93 9.02
CA THR A 201 -38.76 2.77 9.07
C THR A 201 -39.95 1.84 8.97
N THR A 202 -40.44 1.40 10.12
CA THR A 202 -41.85 1.05 10.25
C THR A 202 -42.61 2.38 10.27
N GLU A 203 -43.03 2.84 9.10
CA GLU A 203 -44.19 3.73 9.05
C GLU A 203 -45.41 2.84 8.84
N LEU A 204 -46.27 2.88 9.84
CA LEU A 204 -47.59 2.28 9.84
C LEU A 204 -48.47 3.14 8.92
N GLU A 205 -48.91 2.55 7.81
CA GLU A 205 -50.23 2.80 7.20
C GLU A 205 -50.82 1.47 6.76
#